data_AF-A0A9D8Y0W3-F1
#
_entry.id   AF-A0A9D8Y0W3-F1
#
_cell.length_a   1.000
_cell.length_b   1.000
_cell.length_c   1.000
_cell.angle_alpha   90.00
_cell.angle_beta   90.00
_cell.angle_gamma   90.00
#
_symmetry.space_group_name_H-M   'P 1'
#
loop_
_entity.id
_entity.type
_entity.pdbx_description
1 polymer ?
#
loop_
_entity_poly.entity_id
_entity_poly.type
_entity_poly.pdbx_seq_one_letter_code
_entity_poly.pdbx_strand_id
1 'polypeptide(L)'
;MILESRSIIFSDEELFVALRPVLDNRGMGPDIPVKTVTAALNDEGEVAATIEMTDGSDPVVVESADLGPAVLNHCIDQGIPLPRGSYKELAIRGDHVALIVRLETGSIQPDIDEDEE
;
A
#
# COMPACT_ATOMS: atom_id res chain seq x y z
N MET A 1 22.06 -4.69 -17.24
CA MET A 1 21.16 -3.67 -16.66
C MET A 1 21.06 -3.96 -15.18
N ILE A 2 21.37 -2.99 -14.33
CA ILE A 2 21.13 -3.10 -12.88
C ILE A 2 19.70 -2.64 -12.65
N LEU A 3 18.96 -3.34 -11.80
CA LEU A 3 17.61 -2.98 -11.41
C LEU A 3 17.62 -2.74 -9.90
N GLU A 4 17.09 -1.62 -9.46
CA GLU A 4 16.91 -1.30 -8.05
C GLU A 4 15.44 -1.40 -7.69
N SER A 5 15.14 -1.97 -6.52
CA SER A 5 13.79 -1.99 -5.97
C SER A 5 13.81 -1.73 -4.48
N ARG A 6 12.74 -1.10 -4.00
CA ARG A 6 12.50 -0.85 -2.58
C ARG A 6 11.24 -1.57 -2.15
N SER A 7 11.27 -2.22 -0.99
CA SER A 7 10.11 -2.84 -0.36
C SER A 7 9.69 -2.00 0.84
N ILE A 8 8.43 -1.58 0.87
CA ILE A 8 7.80 -0.95 2.02
C ILE A 8 6.85 -1.98 2.62
N ILE A 9 7.06 -2.38 3.87
CA ILE A 9 6.28 -3.42 4.55
C ILE A 9 5.36 -2.74 5.56
N PHE A 10 4.07 -3.07 5.52
CA PHE A 10 3.07 -2.52 6.42
C PHE A 10 2.83 -3.51 7.56
N SER A 11 2.99 -3.07 8.80
CA SER A 11 2.49 -3.84 9.95
C SER A 11 0.97 -3.90 9.91
N ASP A 12 0.37 -4.79 10.69
CA ASP A 12 -1.08 -4.95 10.73
C ASP A 12 -1.78 -3.66 11.20
N GLU A 13 -1.15 -2.94 12.13
CA GLU A 13 -1.60 -1.62 12.60
C GLU A 13 -1.55 -0.56 11.48
N GLU A 14 -0.43 -0.46 10.77
CA GLU A 14 -0.25 0.49 9.67
C GLU A 14 -1.15 0.17 8.48
N LEU A 15 -1.34 -1.12 8.18
CA LEU A 15 -2.28 -1.59 7.18
C LEU A 15 -3.72 -1.20 7.55
N PHE A 16 -4.11 -1.38 8.81
CA PHE A 16 -5.43 -0.95 9.26
C PHE A 16 -5.63 0.57 9.11
N VAL A 17 -4.64 1.37 9.51
CA VAL A 17 -4.67 2.83 9.34
C VAL A 17 -4.83 3.20 7.86
N ALA A 18 -4.05 2.56 6.97
CA ALA A 18 -4.14 2.78 5.53
C ALA A 18 -5.54 2.45 4.97
N LEU A 19 -6.22 1.45 5.54
CA LEU A 19 -7.54 0.99 5.09
C LEU A 19 -8.70 1.83 5.63
N ARG A 20 -8.52 2.68 6.65
CA ARG A 20 -9.61 3.48 7.24
C ARG A 20 -10.43 4.25 6.19
N PRO A 21 -9.82 4.97 5.22
CA PRO A 21 -10.60 5.68 4.21
C PRO A 21 -11.47 4.75 3.35
N VAL A 22 -11.01 3.53 3.07
CA VAL A 22 -11.78 2.53 2.32
C VAL A 22 -12.99 2.06 3.14
N LEU A 23 -12.80 1.80 4.43
CA LEU A 23 -13.86 1.35 5.32
C LEU A 23 -14.90 2.44 5.59
N ASP A 24 -14.45 3.69 5.73
CA ASP A 24 -15.32 4.86 5.84
C ASP A 24 -16.18 5.03 4.59
N ASN A 25 -15.59 4.88 3.40
CA ASN A 25 -16.32 4.92 2.12
C ASN A 25 -17.33 3.78 1.97
N ARG A 26 -17.11 2.65 2.64
CA ARG A 26 -18.05 1.51 2.73
C ARG A 26 -19.11 1.69 3.83
N GLY A 27 -19.09 2.81 4.57
CA GLY A 27 -20.09 3.15 5.58
C GLY A 27 -19.90 2.48 6.94
N MET A 28 -18.72 1.92 7.22
CA MET A 28 -18.46 1.20 8.47
C MET A 28 -18.20 2.14 9.67
N GLY A 29 -17.93 3.42 9.40
CA GLY A 29 -17.75 4.45 10.43
C GLY A 29 -16.40 4.34 11.17
N PRO A 30 -16.11 5.26 12.10
CA PRO A 30 -14.79 5.36 12.73
C PRO A 30 -14.52 4.34 13.84
N ASP A 31 -15.56 3.75 14.45
CA ASP A 31 -15.49 2.87 15.62
C ASP A 31 -15.70 1.39 15.25
N ILE A 32 -15.13 0.96 14.13
CA ILE A 32 -15.26 -0.42 13.63
C ILE A 32 -14.61 -1.37 14.65
N PRO A 33 -15.34 -2.41 15.11
CA PRO A 33 -14.85 -3.33 16.14
C PRO A 33 -13.84 -4.32 15.56
N VAL A 34 -12.64 -3.86 15.19
CA VAL A 34 -11.62 -4.70 14.55
C VAL A 34 -10.89 -5.58 15.56
N LYS A 35 -10.82 -6.88 15.23
CA LYS A 35 -10.09 -7.89 16.00
C LYS A 35 -8.68 -8.11 15.45
N THR A 36 -8.57 -8.35 14.15
CA THR A 36 -7.31 -8.59 13.47
C THR A 36 -7.41 -8.22 11.99
N VAL A 37 -6.28 -7.88 11.39
CA VAL A 37 -6.14 -7.70 9.95
C VAL A 37 -5.13 -8.72 9.46
N THR A 38 -5.50 -9.48 8.44
CA THR A 38 -4.64 -10.49 7.83
C THR A 38 -4.53 -10.25 6.34
N ALA A 39 -3.39 -10.56 5.75
CA ALA A 39 -3.15 -10.39 4.33
C ALA A 39 -2.79 -11.71 3.68
N ALA A 40 -3.39 -11.98 2.53
CA ALA A 40 -3.16 -13.20 1.76
C ALA A 40 -3.33 -12.94 0.26
N LEU A 41 -2.98 -13.94 -0.56
CA LEU A 41 -3.40 -13.96 -1.95
C LEU A 41 -4.82 -14.52 -2.04
N ASN A 42 -5.67 -13.88 -2.84
CA ASN A 42 -6.99 -14.39 -3.19
C ASN A 42 -6.88 -15.51 -4.26
N ASP A 43 -8.01 -16.07 -4.68
CA ASP A 43 -8.07 -17.16 -5.66
C ASP A 43 -7.52 -16.76 -7.05
N GLU A 44 -7.46 -15.45 -7.33
CA GLU A 44 -6.90 -14.88 -8.56
C GLU A 44 -5.38 -14.62 -8.45
N GLY A 45 -4.80 -14.89 -7.28
CA GLY A 45 -3.38 -14.66 -7.00
C GLY A 45 -3.04 -13.20 -6.69
N GLU A 46 -4.04 -12.37 -6.40
CA GLU A 46 -3.87 -10.97 -6.04
C GLU A 46 -3.87 -10.76 -4.53
N VAL A 47 -3.19 -9.72 -4.05
CA VAL A 47 -3.13 -9.40 -2.61
C VAL A 47 -4.47 -8.85 -2.15
N ALA A 48 -5.04 -9.47 -1.12
CA ALA A 48 -6.24 -9.02 -0.42
C ALA A 48 -5.99 -8.96 1.10
N ALA A 49 -6.72 -8.08 1.78
CA ALA A 49 -6.71 -7.96 3.23
C ALA A 49 -8.07 -8.35 3.81
N THR A 50 -8.07 -9.18 4.85
CA THR A 50 -9.27 -9.60 5.58
C THR A 50 -9.24 -9.01 6.98
N ILE A 51 -10.31 -8.30 7.32
CA ILE A 51 -10.53 -7.68 8.64
C ILE A 51 -11.56 -8.53 9.39
N GLU A 52 -11.12 -9.18 10.45
CA GLU A 52 -12.03 -9.87 11.37
C GLU A 52 -12.61 -8.87 12.39
N MET A 53 -13.88 -9.03 12.72
CA MET A 53 -14.57 -8.17 13.70
C MET A 53 -14.67 -8.86 15.07
N THR A 54 -14.62 -8.09 16.16
CA THR A 54 -14.75 -8.59 17.54
C THR A 54 -16.21 -8.86 17.94
N ASP A 55 -17.17 -8.23 17.25
CA ASP A 55 -18.60 -8.35 17.53
C ASP A 55 -19.24 -9.60 16.91
N GLY A 56 -18.48 -10.38 16.13
CA GLY A 56 -18.94 -11.58 15.44
C GLY A 56 -19.63 -11.30 14.09
N SER A 57 -19.57 -10.07 13.60
CA SER A 57 -19.98 -9.73 12.24
C SER A 57 -19.13 -10.43 11.17
N ASP A 58 -19.67 -10.53 9.95
CA ASP A 58 -18.95 -11.13 8.83
C ASP A 58 -17.62 -10.39 8.55
N PRO A 59 -16.53 -11.12 8.23
CA PRO A 59 -15.26 -10.50 7.90
C PRO A 59 -15.37 -9.59 6.67
N VAL A 60 -14.60 -8.51 6.69
CA VAL A 60 -14.56 -7.57 5.58
C VAL A 60 -13.32 -7.83 4.75
N VAL A 61 -13.52 -8.18 3.49
CA VAL A 61 -12.45 -8.39 2.52
C VAL A 61 -12.22 -7.10 1.73
N VAL A 62 -10.97 -6.67 1.66
CA VAL A 62 -10.51 -5.56 0.84
C VAL A 62 -9.61 -6.12 -0.25
N GLU A 63 -10.14 -6.12 -1.46
CA GLU A 63 -9.44 -6.63 -2.65
C GLU A 63 -8.33 -5.66 -3.11
N SER A 64 -7.45 -6.17 -3.96
CA SER A 64 -6.31 -5.47 -4.54
C SER A 64 -6.65 -4.07 -5.10
N ALA A 65 -7.82 -3.94 -5.73
CA ALA A 65 -8.30 -2.71 -6.35
C ALA A 65 -8.51 -1.56 -5.35
N ASP A 66 -8.89 -1.87 -4.12
CA ASP A 66 -9.05 -0.90 -3.04
C ASP A 66 -7.78 -0.82 -2.17
N LEU A 67 -7.14 -1.97 -1.95
CA LEU A 67 -5.95 -2.08 -1.11
C LEU A 67 -4.75 -1.32 -1.69
N GLY A 68 -4.51 -1.40 -3.00
CA GLY A 68 -3.41 -0.72 -3.68
C GLY A 68 -3.44 0.80 -3.49
N PRO A 69 -4.54 1.48 -3.87
CA PRO A 69 -4.71 2.90 -3.62
C PRO A 69 -4.60 3.28 -2.14
N ALA A 70 -5.15 2.46 -1.24
CA ALA A 70 -5.10 2.72 0.20
C ALA A 70 -3.66 2.79 0.73
N VAL A 71 -2.83 1.78 0.46
CA VAL A 71 -1.44 1.76 0.95
C VAL A 71 -0.55 2.78 0.24
N LEU A 72 -0.86 3.13 -1.01
CA LEU A 72 -0.18 4.19 -1.76
C LEU A 72 -0.46 5.56 -1.14
N ASN A 73 -1.73 5.87 -0.86
CA ASN A 73 -2.12 7.13 -0.22
C ASN A 73 -1.51 7.23 1.18
N HIS A 74 -1.53 6.13 1.94
CA HIS A 74 -0.90 6.10 3.26
C HIS A 74 0.61 6.40 3.19
N CYS A 75 1.33 5.86 2.20
CA CYS A 75 2.73 6.22 2.00
C CYS A 75 2.92 7.72 1.72
N ILE A 76 2.03 8.33 0.94
CA ILE A 76 2.07 9.78 0.64
C ILE A 76 1.82 10.57 1.93
N ASP A 77 0.83 10.19 2.72
CA ASP A 77 0.46 10.85 3.98
C ASP A 77 1.58 10.75 5.02
N GLN A 78 2.33 9.64 5.04
CA GLN A 78 3.51 9.46 5.90
C GLN A 78 4.79 10.12 5.34
N GLY A 79 4.72 10.78 4.18
CA GLY A 79 5.88 11.41 3.55
C GLY A 79 6.92 10.43 3.01
N ILE A 80 6.55 9.18 2.75
CA ILE A 80 7.43 8.17 2.15
C ILE A 80 7.57 8.48 0.65
N PRO A 81 8.79 8.77 0.14
CA PRO A 81 8.96 9.24 -1.22
C PRO A 81 8.69 8.13 -2.24
N LEU A 82 7.62 8.23 -3.00
CA LEU A 82 7.26 7.30 -4.09
C LEU A 82 7.55 7.95 -5.46
N PRO A 83 8.49 7.41 -6.27
CA PRO A 83 8.76 7.96 -7.59
C PRO A 83 7.54 7.93 -8.51
N ARG A 84 7.35 9.00 -9.27
CA ARG A 84 6.32 9.05 -10.32
C ARG A 84 6.77 8.19 -11.49
N GLY A 85 5.82 7.55 -12.18
CA GLY A 85 6.11 6.68 -13.32
C GLY A 85 6.75 5.33 -13.00
N SER A 86 7.27 5.13 -11.78
CA SER A 86 7.81 3.82 -11.39
C SER A 86 6.75 2.74 -11.32
N TYR A 87 7.14 1.53 -11.68
CA TYR A 87 6.33 0.34 -11.50
C TYR A 87 6.16 0.03 -10.01
N LYS A 88 4.92 -0.26 -9.61
CA LYS A 88 4.51 -0.53 -8.23
C LYS A 88 3.64 -1.78 -8.22
N GLU A 89 3.93 -2.69 -7.30
CA GLU A 89 3.17 -3.93 -7.13
C GLU A 89 2.97 -4.22 -5.64
N LEU A 90 1.81 -4.79 -5.31
CA LEU A 90 1.58 -5.37 -3.99
C LEU A 90 2.14 -6.78 -3.96
N ALA A 91 2.70 -7.16 -2.81
CA ALA A 91 3.16 -8.51 -2.55
C ALA A 91 2.89 -8.89 -1.10
N ILE A 92 2.87 -10.18 -0.82
CA ILE A 92 2.94 -10.71 0.55
C ILE A 92 4.41 -10.95 0.93
N ARG A 93 4.82 -10.46 2.09
CA ARG A 93 6.15 -10.68 2.68
C ARG A 93 5.99 -11.17 4.12
N GLY A 94 6.17 -12.47 4.32
CA GLY A 94 5.78 -13.11 5.57
C GLY A 94 4.26 -13.04 5.70
N ASP A 95 3.77 -12.47 6.79
CA ASP A 95 2.33 -12.28 7.05
C ASP A 95 1.83 -10.87 6.72
N HIS A 96 2.69 -10.04 6.10
CA HIS A 96 2.41 -8.62 5.87
C HIS A 96 2.25 -8.26 4.40
N VAL A 97 1.47 -7.21 4.13
CA VAL A 97 1.44 -6.54 2.84
C VAL A 97 2.74 -5.77 2.64
N ALA A 98 3.28 -5.85 1.43
CA ALA A 98 4.40 -5.04 1.00
C ALA A 98 4.07 -4.31 -0.32
N LEU A 99 4.46 -3.04 -0.40
CA LEU A 99 4.52 -2.30 -1.65
C LEU A 99 5.95 -2.38 -2.20
N ILE A 100 6.10 -3.04 -3.34
CA ILE A 100 7.36 -3.12 -4.06
C ILE A 100 7.38 -2.00 -5.10
N VAL A 101 8.41 -1.17 -5.04
CA VAL A 101 8.62 -0.04 -5.97
C VAL A 101 9.90 -0.30 -6.75
N ARG A 102 9.81 -0.38 -8.09
CA ARG A 102 10.99 -0.54 -8.95
C ARG A 102 11.53 0.83 -9.33
N LEU A 103 12.77 1.09 -8.98
CA LEU A 103 13.43 2.37 -9.19
C LEU A 103 14.14 2.34 -10.55
N GLU A 104 13.90 3.36 -11.36
CA GLU A 104 14.69 3.56 -12.58
C GLU A 104 16.06 4.10 -12.15
N THR A 105 17.08 3.25 -12.15
CA THR A 105 18.45 3.69 -11.98
C THR A 105 18.97 4.23 -13.33
N GLY A 106 19.27 5.53 -13.40
CA GLY A 106 20.21 6.03 -14.41
C GLY A 106 19.81 7.21 -15.32
N SER A 107 18.79 8.01 -15.01
CA SER A 107 18.66 9.33 -15.66
C SER A 107 19.38 10.38 -14.82
N ILE A 108 20.66 10.63 -15.16
CA ILE A 108 21.32 11.88 -14.81
C ILE A 108 20.44 12.98 -15.41
N GLN A 109 19.74 13.74 -14.59
CA GLN A 109 19.21 15.03 -15.03
C GLN A 109 20.44 15.92 -15.23
N PRO A 110 20.71 16.44 -16.44
CA PRO A 110 21.65 17.55 -16.53
C PRO A 110 20.98 18.71 -15.81
N ASP A 111 21.56 19.14 -14.69
CA ASP A 111 21.38 20.50 -14.19
C ASP A 111 21.80 21.43 -15.33
N ILE A 112 20.82 21.96 -16.05
CA ILE A 112 21.03 23.07 -16.96
C ILE A 112 20.92 24.32 -16.08
N ASP A 113 22.00 24.61 -15.35
CA ASP A 113 22.33 25.98 -14.98
C ASP A 113 23.07 26.59 -16.19
N GLU A 114 22.31 27.02 -17.19
CA GLU A 114 22.79 28.03 -18.12
C GLU A 114 22.38 29.39 -17.54
N ASP A 115 23.26 29.91 -16.68
CA ASP A 115 23.30 31.33 -16.31
C ASP A 115 23.27 32.15 -17.61
N GLU A 116 22.22 32.96 -17.76
CA GLU A 116 22.10 33.96 -18.82
C GLU A 116 23.19 35.03 -18.66
N GLU A 117 24.08 35.16 -19.66
CA GLU A 117 24.94 36.34 -19.87
C GLU A 117 24.16 37.55 -20.38
#